data_AF-A0A2S6CLK2-F1
#
_entry.id   AF-A0A2S6CLK2-F1
#
_cell.length_a   1.000
_cell.length_b   1.000
_cell.length_c   1.000
_cell.angle_alpha   90.00
_cell.angle_beta   90.00
_cell.angle_gamma   90.00
#
_symmetry.space_group_name_H-M   'P 1'
#
loop_
_entity.id
_entity.type
_entity.pdbx_description
1 polymer ?
#
loop_
_entity_poly.entity_id
_entity_poly.type
_entity_poly.pdbx_seq_one_letter_code
_entity_poly.pdbx_strand_id
1 'polypeptide(L)'
;MSRRWRSSSTTLSDLDSRLSCDQLRTTGRILKGQGHFSEASRCFEGCLSVPGLPNSKRTLVICHLSDVYCELEYIRQTTGSTLEPQAEYLNQGREMIELEINRQKENEIEIRQNHFDKAKALLDDILILYDTLAEPDVDDKVGHVRALISRARISSFPEAEGYWTTALLQNEIYNPGEEEVFTCGVIYLFIAFIRVKCGDWSGSQGMLKKAIEVIRARRPQFLIPGLGTYLFDYRELMDLMNGLPKTTASSATPRRKTVNFLTENSVKYIEGFSGPIMSKQVFETFNRNEITDSMLVEAVSLFNDNYGVWGTHPIGSYPTPKQGSRVKLSKDRLRAQYLPENVDCSYVKVTIQGRLAGNVFACRWKFENKIVCWITQLVVHGDYRERGLAVSLLNCVRRDDDNIYGLMS
;
A
#
# COMPACT_ATOMS: atom_id res chain seq x y z
N MET A 1 8.68 -36.01 7.54
CA MET A 1 10.11 -35.79 7.26
C MET A 1 10.29 -34.42 6.61
N SER A 2 10.83 -33.48 7.38
CA SER A 2 11.06 -32.07 7.01
C SER A 2 12.11 -31.97 5.90
N ARG A 3 11.75 -31.39 4.75
CA ARG A 3 12.74 -30.94 3.76
C ARG A 3 13.14 -29.51 4.12
N ARG A 4 14.23 -29.40 4.87
CA ARG A 4 15.12 -28.23 4.87
C ARG A 4 15.39 -27.82 3.42
N TRP A 5 15.21 -26.55 3.12
CA TRP A 5 15.76 -25.92 1.93
C TRP A 5 17.28 -26.18 1.92
N ARG A 6 17.75 -27.07 1.03
CA ARG A 6 19.16 -27.16 0.68
C ARG A 6 19.37 -26.18 -0.44
N SER A 7 20.22 -25.18 -0.21
CA SER A 7 20.79 -24.37 -1.28
C SER A 7 21.54 -25.32 -2.22
N SER A 8 20.91 -25.72 -3.32
CA SER A 8 21.65 -26.21 -4.46
C SER A 8 22.47 -25.04 -4.98
N SER A 9 23.79 -25.16 -4.84
CA SER A 9 24.79 -24.27 -5.38
C SER A 9 24.64 -24.23 -6.90
N THR A 10 23.80 -23.34 -7.36
CA THR A 10 23.71 -22.91 -8.75
C THR A 10 23.76 -21.40 -8.64
N THR A 11 24.80 -20.80 -9.20
CA THR A 11 24.96 -19.36 -9.30
C THR A 11 23.68 -18.82 -9.94
N LEU A 12 22.76 -18.32 -9.11
CA LEU A 12 21.54 -17.65 -9.57
C LEU A 12 22.01 -16.53 -10.48
N SER A 13 21.46 -16.45 -11.69
CA SER A 13 21.78 -15.33 -12.56
C SER A 13 21.44 -14.03 -11.83
N ASP A 14 22.14 -12.94 -12.14
CA ASP A 14 21.85 -11.61 -11.58
C ASP A 14 20.39 -11.19 -11.76
N LEU A 15 19.69 -11.76 -12.75
CA LEU A 15 18.27 -11.53 -12.98
C LEU A 15 17.39 -12.29 -11.99
N ASP A 16 17.72 -13.55 -11.69
CA ASP A 16 16.97 -14.40 -10.75
C ASP A 16 17.12 -13.91 -9.31
N SER A 17 18.32 -13.43 -8.94
CA SER A 17 18.57 -12.84 -7.61
C SER A 17 17.81 -11.51 -7.42
N ARG A 18 17.70 -10.69 -8.47
CA ARG A 18 16.91 -9.45 -8.46
C ARG A 18 15.40 -9.72 -8.40
N LEU A 19 14.90 -10.67 -9.19
CA LEU A 19 13.51 -11.12 -9.14
C LEU A 19 13.15 -11.62 -7.74
N SER A 20 14.02 -12.42 -7.12
CA SER A 20 13.83 -12.89 -5.75
C SER A 20 13.82 -11.74 -4.74
N CYS A 21 14.64 -10.71 -4.92
CA CYS A 21 14.65 -9.54 -4.02
C CYS A 21 13.37 -8.71 -4.14
N ASP A 22 12.85 -8.49 -5.35
CA ASP A 22 11.61 -7.76 -5.56
C ASP A 22 10.39 -8.52 -5.00
N GLN A 23 10.40 -9.86 -5.06
CA GLN A 23 9.41 -10.72 -4.42
C GLN A 23 9.45 -10.58 -2.90
N LEU A 24 10.63 -10.67 -2.29
CA LEU A 24 10.80 -10.53 -0.84
C LEU A 24 10.35 -9.14 -0.35
N ARG A 25 10.75 -8.07 -1.03
CA ARG A 25 10.37 -6.70 -0.67
C ARG A 25 8.85 -6.51 -0.73
N THR A 26 8.22 -6.99 -1.80
CA THR A 26 6.76 -6.91 -1.95
C THR A 26 6.04 -7.70 -0.87
N THR A 27 6.49 -8.93 -0.62
CA THR A 27 5.95 -9.78 0.43
C THR A 27 6.06 -9.11 1.80
N GLY A 28 7.22 -8.51 2.11
CA GLY A 28 7.44 -7.73 3.32
C GLY A 28 6.48 -6.55 3.46
N ARG A 29 6.22 -5.80 2.38
CA ARG A 29 5.25 -4.69 2.40
C ARG A 29 3.83 -5.15 2.67
N ILE A 30 3.40 -6.25 2.07
CA ILE A 30 2.05 -6.79 2.28
C ILE A 30 1.91 -7.31 3.71
N LEU A 31 2.89 -8.06 4.20
CA LEU A 31 2.92 -8.56 5.58
C LEU A 31 2.91 -7.40 6.58
N LYS A 32 3.72 -6.35 6.36
CA LYS A 32 3.69 -5.12 7.15
C LYS A 32 2.28 -4.52 7.17
N GLY A 33 1.66 -4.33 6.01
CA GLY A 33 0.31 -3.77 5.89
C GLY A 33 -0.77 -4.60 6.60
N GLN A 34 -0.55 -5.91 6.76
CA GLN A 34 -1.43 -6.83 7.48
C GLN A 34 -1.13 -6.92 8.99
N GLY A 35 -0.06 -6.28 9.47
CA GLY A 35 0.37 -6.33 10.87
C GLY A 35 1.26 -7.55 11.21
N HIS A 36 1.69 -8.31 10.22
CA HIS A 36 2.64 -9.42 10.37
C HIS A 36 4.09 -8.90 10.41
N PHE A 37 4.40 -8.09 11.42
CA PHE A 37 5.65 -7.32 11.49
C PHE A 37 6.89 -8.21 11.61
N SER A 38 6.83 -9.32 12.34
CA SER A 38 7.96 -10.23 12.49
C SER A 38 8.30 -10.96 11.18
N GLU A 39 7.29 -11.39 10.43
CA GLU A 39 7.51 -11.97 9.11
C GLU A 39 7.95 -10.90 8.09
N ALA A 40 7.41 -9.69 8.19
CA ALA A 40 7.81 -8.57 7.34
C ALA A 40 9.28 -8.21 7.53
N SER A 41 9.80 -8.19 8.77
CA SER A 41 11.21 -7.86 9.04
C SER A 41 12.14 -8.86 8.35
N ARG A 42 11.87 -10.17 8.48
CA ARG A 42 12.64 -11.24 7.83
C ARG A 42 12.67 -11.08 6.31
N CYS A 43 11.57 -10.65 5.70
CA CYS A 43 11.54 -10.38 4.26
C CYS A 43 12.50 -9.23 3.88
N PHE A 44 12.48 -8.11 4.62
CA PHE A 44 13.33 -6.97 4.34
C PHE A 44 14.81 -7.23 4.68
N GLU A 45 15.11 -7.88 5.78
CA GLU A 45 16.46 -8.38 6.12
C GLU A 45 16.99 -9.30 5.03
N GLY A 46 16.14 -10.21 4.53
CA GLY A 46 16.43 -11.05 3.38
C GLY A 46 16.80 -10.25 2.13
N CYS A 47 16.07 -9.18 1.82
CA CYS A 47 16.42 -8.26 0.72
C CYS A 47 17.81 -7.62 0.91
N LEU A 48 18.13 -7.15 2.11
CA LEU A 48 19.42 -6.49 2.40
C LEU A 48 20.60 -7.47 2.33
N SER A 49 20.36 -8.76 2.53
CA SER A 49 21.37 -9.81 2.37
C SER A 49 21.77 -10.10 0.91
N VAL A 50 21.03 -9.59 -0.08
CA VAL A 50 21.29 -9.84 -1.50
C VAL A 50 22.53 -9.05 -1.97
N PRO A 51 23.60 -9.72 -2.42
CA PRO A 51 24.79 -9.04 -2.92
C PRO A 51 24.49 -8.16 -4.14
N GLY A 52 25.11 -6.98 -4.20
CA GLY A 52 24.96 -6.09 -5.35
C GLY A 52 23.58 -5.42 -5.48
N LEU A 53 22.75 -5.43 -4.43
CA LEU A 53 21.48 -4.69 -4.43
C LEU A 53 21.76 -3.19 -4.73
N PRO A 54 21.11 -2.59 -5.75
CA PRO A 54 21.29 -1.18 -6.06
C PRO A 54 20.96 -0.30 -4.85
N ASN A 55 21.74 0.77 -4.63
CA ASN A 55 21.56 1.66 -3.48
C ASN A 55 20.13 2.19 -3.38
N SER A 56 19.53 2.64 -4.48
CA SER A 56 18.13 3.10 -4.48
C SER A 56 17.13 2.07 -3.95
N LYS A 57 17.31 0.78 -4.26
CA LYS A 57 16.48 -0.31 -3.72
C LYS A 57 16.81 -0.58 -2.24
N ARG A 58 18.09 -0.53 -1.87
CA ARG A 58 18.55 -0.67 -0.49
C ARG A 58 17.92 0.40 0.41
N THR A 59 17.93 1.65 -0.03
CA THR A 59 17.28 2.77 0.69
C THR A 59 15.82 2.47 0.99
N LEU A 60 15.05 2.03 -0.01
CA LEU A 60 13.62 1.71 0.15
C LEU A 60 13.39 0.55 1.12
N VAL A 61 14.22 -0.49 1.05
CA VAL A 61 14.14 -1.63 1.97
C VAL A 61 14.46 -1.21 3.40
N ILE A 62 15.51 -0.40 3.60
CA ILE A 62 15.86 0.16 4.92
C ILE A 62 14.70 0.97 5.49
N CYS A 63 14.04 1.80 4.67
CA CYS A 63 12.89 2.59 5.12
C CYS A 63 11.75 1.72 5.63
N HIS A 64 11.42 0.66 4.90
CA HIS A 64 10.38 -0.26 5.32
C HIS A 64 10.76 -1.08 6.55
N LEU A 65 12.03 -1.49 6.65
CA LEU A 65 12.52 -2.24 7.80
C LEU A 65 12.51 -1.37 9.07
N SER A 66 12.94 -0.11 8.97
CA SER A 66 12.91 0.83 10.09
C SER A 66 11.47 1.08 10.58
N ASP A 67 10.51 1.24 9.67
CA ASP A 67 9.09 1.30 10.01
C ASP A 67 8.63 0.05 10.78
N VAL A 68 9.03 -1.14 10.32
CA VAL A 68 8.69 -2.42 10.97
C VAL A 68 9.34 -2.54 12.35
N TYR A 69 10.57 -2.07 12.51
CA TYR A 69 11.29 -2.07 13.78
C TYR A 69 10.63 -1.16 14.83
N CYS A 70 10.07 -0.03 14.41
CA CYS A 70 9.26 0.80 15.31
C CYS A 70 8.04 0.02 15.87
N GLU A 71 7.40 -0.78 15.02
CA GLU A 71 6.23 -1.60 15.42
C GLU A 71 6.62 -2.78 16.30
N LEU A 72 7.70 -3.48 15.95
CA LEU A 72 8.22 -4.59 16.75
C LEU A 72 8.65 -4.14 18.14
N GLU A 73 9.31 -2.98 18.27
CA GLU A 73 9.66 -2.43 19.57
C GLU A 73 8.41 -2.13 20.41
N TYR A 74 7.37 -1.54 19.81
CA TYR A 74 6.12 -1.30 20.53
C TYR A 74 5.49 -2.61 21.04
N ILE A 75 5.41 -3.63 20.17
CA ILE A 75 4.84 -4.93 20.54
C ILE A 75 5.67 -5.57 21.67
N ARG A 76 7.01 -5.49 21.61
CA ARG A 76 7.89 -5.99 22.65
C ARG A 76 7.65 -5.29 23.99
N GLN A 77 7.52 -3.96 23.98
CA GLN A 77 7.28 -3.15 25.17
C GLN A 77 5.93 -3.44 25.82
N THR A 78 4.88 -3.66 25.01
CA THR A 78 3.52 -3.93 25.52
C THR A 78 3.27 -5.37 25.93
N THR A 79 3.98 -6.33 25.33
CA THR A 79 3.86 -7.75 25.69
C THR A 79 4.73 -8.15 26.89
N GLY A 80 5.49 -7.21 27.47
CA GLY A 80 6.20 -7.42 28.74
C GLY A 80 7.42 -8.33 28.65
N SER A 81 7.96 -8.60 27.44
CA SER A 81 9.19 -9.39 27.26
C SER A 81 10.42 -8.57 27.69
N THR A 82 10.61 -8.44 29.00
CA THR A 82 11.70 -7.70 29.64
C THR A 82 12.84 -8.66 29.94
N LEU A 83 13.97 -8.49 29.24
CA LEU A 83 15.31 -8.96 29.65
C LEU A 83 16.45 -8.39 28.77
N GLU A 84 16.17 -7.84 27.59
CA GLU A 84 17.15 -7.22 26.68
C GLU A 84 17.01 -5.67 26.61
N PRO A 85 18.08 -4.92 26.24
CA PRO A 85 18.15 -3.46 26.32
C PRO A 85 16.89 -2.76 25.78
N GLN A 86 16.46 -1.73 26.50
CA GLN A 86 15.41 -0.82 26.02
C GLN A 86 15.86 -0.21 24.68
N ALA A 87 15.00 -0.24 23.66
CA ALA A 87 15.23 0.36 22.34
C ALA A 87 16.15 -0.37 21.34
N GLU A 88 16.40 -1.68 21.43
CA GLU A 88 17.22 -2.43 20.45
C GLU A 88 16.78 -2.20 18.99
N TYR A 89 15.50 -2.45 18.67
CA TYR A 89 14.99 -2.27 17.31
C TYR A 89 15.00 -0.79 16.86
N LEU A 90 14.80 0.14 17.78
CA LEU A 90 14.87 1.58 17.47
C LEU A 90 16.30 2.02 17.15
N ASN A 91 17.29 1.49 17.88
CA ASN A 91 18.70 1.75 17.62
C ASN A 91 19.13 1.15 16.27
N GLN A 92 18.73 -0.09 15.98
CA GLN A 92 18.96 -0.71 14.67
C GLN A 92 18.31 0.10 13.54
N GLY A 93 17.06 0.55 13.72
CA GLY A 93 16.36 1.39 12.74
C GLY A 93 17.05 2.74 12.51
N ARG A 94 17.60 3.34 13.58
CA ARG A 94 18.35 4.60 13.53
C ARG A 94 19.66 4.45 12.76
N GLU A 95 20.49 3.47 13.12
CA GLU A 95 21.78 3.21 12.46
C GLU A 95 21.59 3.02 10.94
N MET A 96 20.54 2.31 10.53
CA MET A 96 20.26 2.10 9.11
C MET A 96 19.85 3.39 8.38
N ILE A 97 19.08 4.28 9.03
CA ILE A 97 18.65 5.54 8.42
C ILE A 97 19.80 6.55 8.34
N GLU A 98 20.62 6.66 9.39
CA GLU A 98 21.75 7.59 9.45
C GLU A 98 22.79 7.28 8.36
N LEU A 99 23.01 6.00 8.04
CA LEU A 99 23.90 5.57 6.95
C LEU A 99 23.40 5.93 5.54
N GLU A 100 22.09 6.18 5.38
CA GLU A 100 21.45 6.33 4.07
C GLU A 100 20.90 7.76 3.82
N ILE A 101 21.15 8.70 4.74
CA ILE A 101 20.75 10.12 4.63
C ILE A 101 19.23 10.29 4.42
N ASN A 102 18.39 9.42 4.99
CA ASN A 102 16.94 9.49 4.79
C ASN A 102 16.19 10.17 5.94
N ARG A 103 16.28 11.51 5.99
CA ARG A 103 15.69 12.36 7.03
C ARG A 103 14.17 12.23 7.17
N GLN A 104 13.45 11.76 6.15
CA GLN A 104 11.99 11.66 6.15
C GLN A 104 11.42 10.63 7.14
N LYS A 105 12.22 9.63 7.56
CA LYS A 105 11.77 8.50 8.40
C LYS A 105 12.35 8.51 9.81
N GLU A 106 13.26 9.43 10.11
CA GLU A 106 13.82 9.63 11.46
C GLU A 106 12.75 10.06 12.46
N ASN A 107 11.70 10.77 11.99
CA ASN A 107 10.68 11.36 12.85
C ASN A 107 9.99 10.35 13.78
N GLU A 108 9.67 9.15 13.31
CA GLU A 108 8.97 8.17 14.13
C GLU A 108 9.85 7.66 15.26
N ILE A 109 11.13 7.42 14.96
CA ILE A 109 12.11 7.01 15.98
C ILE A 109 12.25 8.12 17.04
N GLU A 110 12.35 9.39 16.62
CA GLU A 110 12.44 10.51 17.55
C GLU A 110 11.18 10.66 18.41
N ILE A 111 9.99 10.51 17.81
CA ILE A 111 8.71 10.54 18.56
C ILE A 111 8.68 9.40 19.59
N ARG A 112 9.09 8.19 19.21
CA ARG A 112 9.12 7.01 20.10
C ARG A 112 10.14 7.12 21.23
N GLN A 113 11.18 7.91 21.04
CA GLN A 113 12.18 8.22 22.07
C GLN A 113 11.86 9.49 22.87
N ASN A 114 10.69 10.10 22.66
CA ASN A 114 10.25 11.35 23.29
C ASN A 114 11.10 12.58 22.95
N HIS A 115 11.84 12.55 21.84
CA HIS A 115 12.62 13.68 21.33
C HIS A 115 11.74 14.62 20.49
N PHE A 116 10.68 15.17 21.09
CA PHE A 116 9.64 15.91 20.37
C PHE A 116 10.13 17.19 19.68
N ASP A 117 11.11 17.90 20.26
CA ASP A 117 11.68 19.10 19.64
C ASP A 117 12.43 18.77 18.34
N LYS A 118 13.20 17.67 18.36
CA LYS A 118 13.91 17.17 17.17
C LYS A 118 12.92 16.67 16.11
N ALA A 119 11.91 15.91 16.54
CA ALA A 119 10.85 15.46 15.64
C ALA A 119 10.10 16.63 15.00
N LYS A 120 9.80 17.68 15.78
CA LYS A 120 9.14 18.90 15.30
C LYS A 120 9.95 19.61 14.23
N ALA A 121 11.24 19.86 14.48
CA ALA A 121 12.11 20.51 13.50
C ALA A 121 12.18 19.74 12.18
N LEU A 122 12.33 18.41 12.24
CA LEU A 122 12.32 17.55 11.04
C LEU A 122 10.98 17.61 10.30
N LEU A 123 9.85 17.59 11.02
CA LEU A 123 8.53 17.62 10.42
C LEU A 123 8.18 18.96 9.78
N ASP A 124 8.59 20.07 10.38
CA ASP A 124 8.37 21.40 9.82
C ASP A 124 9.11 21.55 8.46
N ASP A 125 10.37 21.07 8.37
CA ASP A 125 11.12 21.03 7.10
C ASP A 125 10.43 20.15 6.04
N ILE A 126 9.96 18.96 6.44
CA ILE A 126 9.33 17.99 5.53
C ILE A 126 7.98 18.51 5.00
N LEU A 127 7.16 19.13 5.85
CA LEU A 127 5.85 19.66 5.44
C LEU A 127 6.01 20.80 4.43
N ILE A 128 6.99 21.70 4.64
CA ILE A 128 7.33 22.75 3.67
C ILE A 128 7.73 22.14 2.32
N LEU A 129 8.50 21.04 2.32
CA LEU A 129 8.87 20.36 1.08
C LEU A 129 7.63 19.82 0.36
N TYR A 130 6.72 19.14 1.07
CA TYR A 130 5.51 18.60 0.44
C TYR A 130 4.57 19.69 -0.11
N ASP A 131 4.44 20.82 0.59
CA ASP A 131 3.61 21.95 0.14
C ASP A 131 4.16 22.63 -1.13
N THR A 132 5.44 22.43 -1.46
CA THR A 132 6.08 23.01 -2.65
C THR A 132 6.14 22.05 -3.85
N LEU A 133 5.72 20.78 -3.69
CA LEU A 133 5.67 19.81 -4.78
C LEU A 133 4.50 20.10 -5.74
N ALA A 134 4.83 20.32 -7.02
CA ALA A 134 3.82 20.56 -8.05
C ALA A 134 3.02 19.30 -8.42
N GLU A 135 3.70 18.14 -8.48
CA GLU A 135 3.10 16.85 -8.85
C GLU A 135 3.65 15.74 -7.93
N PRO A 136 3.10 15.57 -6.72
CA PRO A 136 3.57 14.56 -5.78
C PRO A 136 3.25 13.14 -6.30
N ASP A 137 4.21 12.23 -6.21
CA ASP A 137 3.99 10.83 -6.54
C ASP A 137 3.24 10.08 -5.40
N VAL A 138 3.06 8.76 -5.55
CA VAL A 138 2.33 7.96 -4.55
C VAL A 138 3.05 7.92 -3.20
N ASP A 139 4.38 7.83 -3.20
CA ASP A 139 5.17 7.79 -1.97
C ASP A 139 5.21 9.16 -1.31
N ASP A 140 5.26 10.25 -2.09
CA ASP A 140 5.14 11.63 -1.61
C ASP A 140 3.79 11.87 -0.92
N LYS A 141 2.69 11.46 -1.56
CA LYS A 141 1.33 11.60 -1.02
C LYS A 141 1.17 10.90 0.33
N VAL A 142 1.63 9.64 0.41
CA VAL A 142 1.61 8.85 1.65
C VAL A 142 2.54 9.47 2.69
N GLY A 143 3.71 9.95 2.28
CA GLY A 143 4.67 10.65 3.13
C GLY A 143 4.11 11.94 3.73
N HIS A 144 3.39 12.73 2.95
CA HIS A 144 2.75 13.97 3.40
C HIS A 144 1.67 13.70 4.44
N VAL A 145 0.73 12.78 4.17
CA VAL A 145 -0.30 12.38 5.13
C VAL A 145 0.34 11.85 6.42
N ARG A 146 1.41 11.05 6.31
CA ARG A 146 2.19 10.58 7.47
C ARG A 146 2.83 11.72 8.25
N ALA A 147 3.44 12.71 7.58
CA ALA A 147 4.06 13.85 8.24
C ALA A 147 3.03 14.68 9.02
N LEU A 148 1.85 14.92 8.46
CA LEU A 148 0.74 15.61 9.14
C LEU A 148 0.29 14.85 10.40
N ILE A 149 0.13 13.53 10.29
CA ILE A 149 -0.21 12.67 11.42
C ILE A 149 0.87 12.71 12.51
N SER A 150 2.15 12.59 12.13
CA SER A 150 3.28 12.71 13.03
C SER A 150 3.31 14.07 13.73
N ARG A 151 2.99 15.16 13.01
CA ARG A 151 2.92 16.51 13.57
C ARG A 151 1.77 16.67 14.54
N ALA A 152 0.61 16.10 14.23
CA ALA A 152 -0.55 16.11 15.12
C ALA A 152 -0.24 15.46 16.48
N ARG A 153 0.50 14.35 16.48
CA ARG A 153 0.82 13.58 17.71
C ARG A 153 1.71 14.31 18.71
N ILE A 154 2.56 15.22 18.24
CA ILE A 154 3.48 15.98 19.10
C ILE A 154 3.00 17.40 19.40
N SER A 155 1.81 17.76 18.91
CA SER A 155 1.24 19.10 19.06
C SER A 155 0.26 19.17 20.23
N SER A 156 -0.02 20.40 20.70
CA SER A 156 -1.07 20.63 21.70
C SER A 156 -2.44 20.22 21.14
N PHE A 157 -3.43 19.90 21.99
CA PHE A 157 -4.74 19.44 21.51
C PHE A 157 -5.41 20.37 20.47
N PRO A 158 -5.46 21.70 20.67
CA PRO A 158 -6.05 22.60 19.66
C PRO A 158 -5.32 22.57 18.31
N GLU A 159 -3.98 22.53 18.32
CA GLU A 159 -3.17 22.45 17.10
C GLU A 159 -3.26 21.07 16.44
N ALA A 160 -3.28 20.01 17.25
CA ALA A 160 -3.35 18.62 16.81
C ALA A 160 -4.62 18.36 16.00
N GLU A 161 -5.77 18.89 16.43
CA GLU A 161 -7.03 18.76 15.66
C GLU A 161 -6.88 19.34 14.24
N GLY A 162 -6.20 20.47 14.11
CA GLY A 162 -5.89 21.09 12.81
C GLY A 162 -5.11 20.12 11.91
N TYR A 163 -4.00 19.57 12.41
CA TYR A 163 -3.18 18.63 11.63
C TYR A 163 -3.91 17.33 11.28
N TRP A 164 -4.70 16.76 12.20
CA TRP A 164 -5.54 15.59 11.90
C TRP A 164 -6.59 15.89 10.83
N THR A 165 -7.21 17.06 10.88
CA THR A 165 -8.20 17.50 9.88
C THR A 165 -7.53 17.72 8.51
N THR A 166 -6.35 18.36 8.48
CA THR A 166 -5.58 18.53 7.26
C THR A 166 -5.15 17.18 6.67
N ALA A 167 -4.80 16.19 7.50
CA ALA A 167 -4.47 14.84 7.01
C ALA A 167 -5.66 14.16 6.31
N LEU A 168 -6.89 14.33 6.81
CA LEU A 168 -8.10 13.84 6.14
C LEU A 168 -8.32 14.54 4.79
N LEU A 169 -8.21 15.88 4.78
CA LEU A 169 -8.38 16.68 3.57
C LEU A 169 -7.35 16.30 2.50
N GLN A 170 -6.09 16.14 2.88
CA GLN A 170 -5.04 15.70 1.94
C GLN A 170 -5.29 14.28 1.43
N ASN A 171 -5.78 13.36 2.28
CA ASN A 171 -6.13 12.02 1.82
C ASN A 171 -7.26 12.05 0.76
N GLU A 172 -8.28 12.88 0.96
CA GLU A 172 -9.37 13.10 0.00
C GLU A 172 -8.87 13.70 -1.32
N ILE A 173 -8.01 14.72 -1.26
CA ILE A 173 -7.40 15.34 -2.45
C ILE A 173 -6.56 14.32 -3.22
N TYR A 174 -5.78 13.50 -2.51
CA TYR A 174 -4.88 12.54 -3.14
C TYR A 174 -5.57 11.29 -3.68
N ASN A 175 -6.73 10.92 -3.12
CA ASN A 175 -7.45 9.69 -3.42
C ASN A 175 -8.96 9.96 -3.56
N PRO A 176 -9.40 10.75 -4.56
CA PRO A 176 -10.81 11.09 -4.73
C PRO A 176 -11.64 9.81 -4.94
N GLY A 177 -12.72 9.64 -4.16
CA GLY A 177 -13.56 8.44 -4.19
C GLY A 177 -13.05 7.25 -3.36
N GLU A 178 -11.88 7.34 -2.72
CA GLU A 178 -11.37 6.40 -1.71
C GLU A 178 -11.26 7.07 -0.31
N GLU A 179 -12.22 7.93 0.00
CA GLU A 179 -12.24 8.84 1.17
C GLU A 179 -12.33 8.16 2.54
N GLU A 180 -12.52 6.84 2.58
CA GLU A 180 -12.81 6.08 3.80
C GLU A 180 -11.93 4.83 3.94
N VAL A 181 -10.61 5.00 3.86
CA VAL A 181 -9.65 3.95 4.21
C VAL A 181 -9.52 3.79 5.73
N PHE A 182 -8.98 2.66 6.19
CA PHE A 182 -8.83 2.36 7.63
C PHE A 182 -8.11 3.50 8.40
N THR A 183 -7.08 4.08 7.80
CA THR A 183 -6.35 5.27 8.30
C THR A 183 -7.30 6.42 8.65
N CYS A 184 -8.26 6.76 7.79
CA CYS A 184 -9.24 7.82 8.03
C CYS A 184 -10.10 7.52 9.26
N GLY A 185 -10.51 6.25 9.41
CA GLY A 185 -11.24 5.79 10.60
C GLY A 185 -10.49 6.07 11.89
N VAL A 186 -9.18 5.80 11.92
CA VAL A 186 -8.34 6.09 13.09
C VAL A 186 -8.18 7.59 13.31
N ILE A 187 -7.98 8.38 12.25
CA ILE A 187 -7.90 9.84 12.36
C ILE A 187 -9.19 10.43 12.95
N TYR A 188 -10.37 9.97 12.51
CA TYR A 188 -11.64 10.40 13.08
C TYR A 188 -11.74 10.13 14.59
N LEU A 189 -11.20 9.00 15.08
CA LEU A 189 -11.17 8.74 16.53
C LEU A 189 -10.29 9.73 17.28
N PHE A 190 -9.13 10.10 16.72
CA PHE A 190 -8.25 11.09 17.32
C PHE A 190 -8.92 12.45 17.43
N ILE A 191 -9.58 12.90 16.36
CA ILE A 191 -10.34 14.15 16.39
C ILE A 191 -11.45 14.05 17.45
N ALA A 192 -12.18 12.93 17.51
CA ALA A 192 -13.21 12.72 18.52
C ALA A 192 -12.65 12.81 19.95
N PHE A 193 -11.51 12.17 20.21
CA PHE A 193 -10.81 12.21 21.50
C PHE A 193 -10.36 13.63 21.86
N ILE A 194 -9.73 14.34 20.93
CA ILE A 194 -9.28 15.72 21.12
C ILE A 194 -10.46 16.62 21.48
N ARG A 195 -11.58 16.51 20.75
CA ARG A 195 -12.79 17.28 21.03
C ARG A 195 -13.37 17.02 22.42
N VAL A 196 -13.36 15.76 22.89
CA VAL A 196 -13.70 15.45 24.29
C VAL A 196 -12.79 16.19 25.25
N LYS A 197 -11.48 16.16 25.02
CA LYS A 197 -10.50 16.85 25.88
C LYS A 197 -10.64 18.36 25.86
N CYS A 198 -11.11 18.93 24.75
CA CYS A 198 -11.40 20.36 24.60
C CYS A 198 -12.82 20.76 25.05
N GLY A 199 -13.66 19.81 25.49
CA GLY A 199 -15.03 20.07 25.94
C GLY A 199 -16.09 20.17 24.83
N ASP A 200 -15.75 19.90 23.56
CA ASP A 200 -16.68 19.82 22.45
C ASP A 200 -17.30 18.40 22.33
N TRP A 201 -18.30 18.15 23.17
CA TRP A 201 -19.00 16.87 23.20
C TRP A 201 -19.81 16.59 21.92
N SER A 202 -20.46 17.61 21.38
CA SER A 202 -21.31 17.47 20.19
C SER A 202 -20.48 17.16 18.95
N GLY A 203 -19.40 17.91 18.72
CA GLY A 203 -18.51 17.66 17.60
C GLY A 203 -17.75 16.34 17.74
N SER A 204 -17.46 15.88 18.98
CA SER A 204 -16.87 14.57 19.21
C SER A 204 -17.78 13.42 18.76
N GLN A 205 -19.06 13.46 19.11
CA GLN A 205 -20.02 12.40 18.75
C GLN A 205 -20.10 12.18 17.24
N GLY A 206 -20.11 13.26 16.45
CA GLY A 206 -20.11 13.19 14.99
C GLY A 206 -18.87 12.48 14.43
N MET A 207 -17.69 12.80 14.96
CA MET A 207 -16.43 12.18 14.53
C MET A 207 -16.36 10.71 14.95
N LEU A 208 -16.79 10.38 16.16
CA LEU A 208 -16.83 9.00 16.65
C LEU A 208 -17.74 8.11 15.81
N LYS A 209 -18.90 8.63 15.40
CA LYS A 209 -19.82 7.92 14.50
C LYS A 209 -19.12 7.57 13.17
N LYS A 210 -18.48 8.55 12.53
CA LYS A 210 -17.72 8.35 11.28
C LYS A 210 -16.60 7.33 11.46
N ALA A 211 -15.83 7.44 12.54
CA ALA A 211 -14.79 6.47 12.86
C ALA A 211 -15.31 5.04 12.92
N ILE A 212 -16.41 4.81 13.64
CA ILE A 212 -17.03 3.49 13.78
C ILE A 212 -17.52 2.95 12.43
N GLU A 213 -18.16 3.78 11.61
CA GLU A 213 -18.63 3.41 10.28
C GLU A 213 -17.47 2.92 9.40
N VAL A 214 -16.38 3.69 9.35
CA VAL A 214 -15.20 3.36 8.54
C VAL A 214 -14.48 2.12 9.08
N ILE A 215 -14.17 2.06 10.38
CA ILE A 215 -13.39 0.97 10.97
C ILE A 215 -14.15 -0.37 10.88
N ARG A 216 -15.48 -0.37 11.00
CA ARG A 216 -16.28 -1.61 10.82
C ARG A 216 -16.33 -2.06 9.37
N ALA A 217 -16.33 -1.12 8.42
CA ALA A 217 -16.42 -1.43 7.01
C ALA A 217 -15.07 -1.84 6.40
N ARG A 218 -13.94 -1.44 7.00
CA ARG A 218 -12.60 -1.61 6.43
C ARG A 218 -11.75 -2.58 7.25
N ARG A 219 -10.99 -3.44 6.56
CA ARG A 219 -9.96 -4.25 7.22
C ARG A 219 -8.81 -3.34 7.70
N PRO A 220 -8.20 -3.62 8.86
CA PRO A 220 -6.99 -2.93 9.31
C PRO A 220 -5.89 -2.96 8.24
N GLN A 221 -5.29 -1.80 8.00
CA GLN A 221 -4.14 -1.63 7.11
C GLN A 221 -3.08 -0.77 7.81
N PHE A 222 -1.96 -1.39 8.17
CA PHE A 222 -0.88 -0.75 8.92
C PHE A 222 0.13 -0.08 7.97
N LEU A 223 -0.36 0.86 7.15
CA LEU A 223 0.45 1.58 6.16
C LEU A 223 1.36 2.61 6.82
N ILE A 224 0.83 3.31 7.83
CA ILE A 224 1.52 4.35 8.59
C ILE A 224 1.91 3.78 9.95
N PRO A 225 3.21 3.72 10.27
CA PRO A 225 3.67 3.22 11.56
C PRO A 225 3.01 3.96 12.73
N GLY A 226 2.64 3.22 13.75
CA GLY A 226 2.07 3.71 14.99
C GLY A 226 0.59 4.01 14.97
N LEU A 227 0.01 4.37 13.83
CA LEU A 227 -1.37 4.82 13.75
C LEU A 227 -2.37 3.75 14.20
N GLY A 228 -2.20 2.51 13.75
CA GLY A 228 -3.14 1.42 14.05
C GLY A 228 -2.72 0.47 15.18
N THR A 229 -1.50 0.59 15.69
CA THR A 229 -0.90 -0.37 16.63
C THR A 229 -0.88 0.13 18.05
N TYR A 230 -0.45 1.37 18.27
CA TYR A 230 -0.23 1.93 19.60
C TYR A 230 -0.81 3.29 19.87
N LEU A 231 -1.18 4.00 18.81
CA LEU A 231 -1.94 5.23 18.93
C LEU A 231 -3.39 4.96 19.30
N PHE A 232 -3.94 3.84 18.85
CA PHE A 232 -5.20 3.30 19.31
C PHE A 232 -4.97 1.81 19.59
N ASP A 233 -4.74 1.44 20.85
CA ASP A 233 -4.83 0.03 21.23
C ASP A 233 -6.26 -0.42 20.89
N TYR A 234 -6.37 -1.50 20.12
CA TYR A 234 -7.65 -2.08 19.73
C TYR A 234 -8.52 -2.41 20.95
N ARG A 235 -7.91 -2.65 22.13
CA ARG A 235 -8.63 -2.81 23.40
C ARG A 235 -9.24 -1.51 23.89
N GLU A 236 -8.49 -0.41 23.90
CA GLU A 236 -9.03 0.91 24.28
C GLU A 236 -10.13 1.37 23.32
N LEU A 237 -10.00 1.06 22.03
CA LEU A 237 -11.07 1.25 21.05
C LEU A 237 -12.33 0.47 21.45
N MET A 238 -12.20 -0.81 21.76
CA MET A 238 -13.33 -1.67 22.10
C MET A 238 -13.96 -1.27 23.43
N ASP A 239 -13.15 -0.83 24.40
CA ASP A 239 -13.63 -0.33 25.69
C ASP A 239 -14.34 1.02 25.56
N LEU A 240 -13.81 1.94 24.74
CA LEU A 240 -14.49 3.19 24.37
C LEU A 240 -15.82 2.89 23.65
N MET A 241 -15.84 1.92 22.74
CA MET A 241 -17.06 1.49 22.04
C MET A 241 -18.09 0.83 22.98
N ASN A 242 -17.63 0.12 24.01
CA ASN A 242 -18.48 -0.56 24.99
C ASN A 242 -18.99 0.39 26.10
N GLY A 243 -18.29 1.49 26.36
CA GLY A 243 -18.63 2.50 27.37
C GLY A 243 -19.63 3.57 26.91
N LEU A 244 -20.02 3.59 25.64
CA LEU A 244 -20.98 4.58 25.12
C LEU A 244 -22.42 4.22 25.50
N PRO A 245 -23.28 5.21 25.83
CA PRO A 245 -24.69 4.97 26.03
C PRO A 245 -25.27 4.37 24.76
N LYS A 246 -25.83 3.15 24.87
CA LYS A 246 -26.54 2.48 23.78
C LYS A 246 -27.67 3.40 23.34
N THR A 247 -27.54 4.00 22.16
CA THR A 247 -28.66 4.70 21.54
C THR A 247 -29.76 3.68 21.33
N THR A 248 -30.92 3.94 21.93
CA THR A 248 -32.16 3.23 21.64
C THR A 248 -32.61 3.59 20.24
N ALA A 249 -31.92 3.04 19.24
CA ALA A 249 -32.38 3.01 17.87
C ALA A 249 -33.17 1.72 17.67
N SER A 250 -34.44 1.91 17.29
CA SER A 250 -35.46 0.93 16.97
C SER A 250 -34.92 -0.38 16.40
N SER A 251 -35.47 -1.49 16.90
CA SER A 251 -35.29 -2.84 16.40
C SER A 251 -35.79 -2.97 14.95
N ALA A 252 -34.99 -2.51 14.01
CA ALA A 252 -35.03 -2.98 12.64
C ALA A 252 -33.88 -3.98 12.50
N THR A 253 -34.22 -5.26 12.54
CA THR A 253 -33.31 -6.35 12.23
C THR A 253 -32.61 -6.03 10.91
N PRO A 254 -31.27 -5.95 10.84
CA PRO A 254 -30.60 -5.83 9.56
C PRO A 254 -30.91 -7.12 8.81
N ARG A 255 -31.72 -7.02 7.75
CA ARG A 255 -31.89 -8.12 6.80
C ARG A 255 -30.49 -8.48 6.32
N ARG A 256 -29.96 -9.61 6.81
CA ARG A 256 -28.90 -10.35 6.13
C ARG A 256 -29.37 -10.51 4.70
N LYS A 257 -28.81 -9.71 3.77
CA LYS A 257 -28.74 -10.14 2.38
C LYS A 257 -27.72 -11.26 2.35
N THR A 258 -28.19 -12.46 2.67
CA THR A 258 -27.53 -13.68 2.27
C THR A 258 -27.50 -13.65 0.75
N VAL A 259 -26.36 -13.29 0.17
CA VAL A 259 -26.13 -13.51 -1.25
C VAL A 259 -25.95 -15.01 -1.40
N ASN A 260 -27.03 -15.69 -1.75
CA ASN A 260 -26.96 -17.06 -2.23
C ASN A 260 -26.30 -17.01 -3.61
N PHE A 261 -25.07 -17.51 -3.72
CA PHE A 261 -24.46 -17.77 -5.02
C PHE A 261 -25.12 -19.01 -5.60
N LEU A 262 -25.86 -18.83 -6.69
CA LEU A 262 -26.28 -19.93 -7.54
C LEU A 262 -25.04 -20.45 -8.27
N THR A 263 -24.68 -21.70 -8.01
CA THR A 263 -23.79 -22.49 -8.84
C THR A 263 -24.52 -22.86 -10.12
N GLU A 264 -24.15 -22.26 -11.26
CA GLU A 264 -23.84 -22.92 -12.54
C GLU A 264 -23.84 -21.96 -13.73
N ASN A 265 -23.00 -22.35 -14.70
CA ASN A 265 -22.67 -21.71 -15.97
C ASN A 265 -23.88 -21.19 -16.75
N SER A 266 -23.85 -19.94 -17.20
CA SER A 266 -24.39 -19.52 -18.50
C SER A 266 -24.08 -18.05 -18.79
N VAL A 267 -23.55 -17.82 -19.99
CA VAL A 267 -23.39 -16.49 -20.62
C VAL A 267 -24.72 -15.73 -20.57
N LYS A 268 -24.72 -14.47 -20.11
CA LYS A 268 -25.86 -13.57 -20.24
C LYS A 268 -25.48 -12.31 -21.01
N TYR A 269 -26.08 -12.14 -22.18
CA TYR A 269 -26.21 -10.85 -22.84
C TYR A 269 -27.23 -10.00 -22.06
N ILE A 270 -26.91 -8.72 -21.85
CA ILE A 270 -27.87 -7.73 -21.35
C ILE A 270 -28.15 -6.79 -22.52
N GLU A 271 -29.35 -6.87 -23.09
CA GLU A 271 -29.91 -5.84 -23.96
C GLU A 271 -31.01 -5.06 -23.23
N GLY A 272 -30.99 -3.75 -23.43
CA GLY A 272 -32.14 -2.87 -23.24
C GLY A 272 -32.01 -1.85 -22.12
N PHE A 273 -31.46 -0.67 -22.42
CA PHE A 273 -31.99 0.63 -21.97
C PHE A 273 -31.47 1.75 -22.89
N SER A 274 -32.40 2.49 -23.49
CA SER A 274 -32.15 3.65 -24.35
C SER A 274 -31.80 4.88 -23.50
N GLY A 275 -30.49 5.15 -23.40
CA GLY A 275 -29.81 6.33 -22.88
C GLY A 275 -28.47 6.49 -23.62
N PRO A 276 -27.70 7.58 -23.44
CA PRO A 276 -26.57 7.91 -24.32
C PRO A 276 -25.64 6.71 -24.44
N ILE A 277 -25.35 6.30 -25.68
CA ILE A 277 -24.64 5.07 -26.08
C ILE A 277 -23.59 4.72 -25.02
N MET A 278 -23.92 3.81 -24.10
CA MET A 278 -22.93 3.33 -23.14
C MET A 278 -21.84 2.67 -23.98
N SER A 279 -20.64 3.24 -23.92
CA SER A 279 -19.51 2.71 -24.65
C SER A 279 -19.30 1.26 -24.19
N LYS A 280 -19.42 0.32 -25.13
CA LYS A 280 -19.28 -1.11 -24.83
C LYS A 280 -17.90 -1.34 -24.22
N GLN A 281 -17.89 -1.72 -22.95
CA GLN A 281 -16.71 -2.07 -22.18
C GLN A 281 -16.65 -3.59 -22.04
N VAL A 282 -15.53 -4.19 -22.44
CA VAL A 282 -15.35 -5.66 -22.43
C VAL A 282 -14.07 -6.00 -21.69
N PHE A 283 -14.18 -6.87 -20.69
CA PHE A 283 -13.04 -7.46 -19.99
C PHE A 283 -12.82 -8.88 -20.47
N GLU A 284 -11.55 -9.22 -20.73
CA GLU A 284 -11.16 -10.54 -21.19
C GLU A 284 -9.95 -11.02 -20.37
N THR A 285 -10.01 -12.26 -19.89
CA THR A 285 -8.97 -12.89 -19.06
C THR A 285 -8.34 -14.05 -19.81
N PHE A 286 -7.02 -14.12 -19.78
CA PHE A 286 -6.21 -15.11 -20.47
C PHE A 286 -5.19 -15.71 -19.50
N ASN A 287 -5.03 -17.03 -19.53
CA ASN A 287 -3.92 -17.72 -18.89
C ASN A 287 -2.66 -17.59 -19.75
N ARG A 288 -1.48 -17.82 -19.16
CA ARG A 288 -0.17 -17.71 -19.84
C ARG A 288 -0.14 -18.32 -21.25
N ASN A 289 -0.73 -19.50 -21.43
CA ASN A 289 -0.69 -20.24 -22.70
C ASN A 289 -1.64 -19.67 -23.78
N GLU A 290 -2.59 -18.82 -23.39
CA GLU A 290 -3.55 -18.16 -24.27
C GLU A 290 -3.05 -16.77 -24.72
N ILE A 291 -1.95 -16.29 -24.14
CA ILE A 291 -1.37 -14.98 -24.44
C ILE A 291 -0.60 -15.04 -25.76
N THR A 292 -1.15 -14.39 -26.78
CA THR A 292 -0.55 -14.34 -28.12
C THR A 292 0.46 -13.21 -28.28
N ASP A 293 1.32 -13.30 -29.30
CA ASP A 293 2.26 -12.22 -29.66
C ASP A 293 1.54 -10.90 -30.00
N SER A 294 0.37 -10.95 -30.64
CA SER A 294 -0.44 -9.76 -30.95
C SER A 294 -0.87 -9.03 -29.68
N MET A 295 -1.34 -9.76 -28.67
CA MET A 295 -1.72 -9.19 -27.38
C MET A 295 -0.54 -8.50 -26.70
N LEU A 296 0.67 -9.08 -26.80
CA LEU A 296 1.86 -8.47 -26.24
C LEU A 296 2.27 -7.19 -26.99
N VAL A 297 2.12 -7.15 -28.31
CA VAL A 297 2.37 -5.94 -29.11
C VAL A 297 1.42 -4.81 -28.70
N GLU A 298 0.13 -5.11 -28.55
CA GLU A 298 -0.86 -4.12 -28.08
C GLU A 298 -0.53 -3.61 -26.67
N ALA A 299 -0.21 -4.52 -25.74
CA ALA A 299 0.16 -4.16 -24.36
C ALA A 299 1.44 -3.31 -24.29
N VAL A 300 2.44 -3.61 -25.14
CA VAL A 300 3.66 -2.82 -25.28
C VAL A 300 3.36 -1.42 -25.79
N SER A 301 2.51 -1.29 -26.82
CA SER A 301 2.12 0.03 -27.34
C SER A 301 1.46 0.85 -26.23
N LEU A 302 0.48 0.27 -25.55
CA LEU A 302 -0.22 0.93 -24.45
C LEU A 302 0.75 1.38 -23.35
N PHE A 303 1.67 0.52 -22.91
CA PHE A 303 2.70 0.85 -21.92
C PHE A 303 3.58 2.01 -22.39
N ASN A 304 4.13 1.91 -23.59
CA ASN A 304 5.10 2.84 -24.15
C ASN A 304 4.55 4.26 -24.32
N ASP A 305 3.24 4.36 -24.47
CA ASP A 305 2.54 5.63 -24.71
C ASP A 305 1.98 6.22 -23.40
N ASN A 306 1.67 5.38 -22.40
CA ASN A 306 0.92 5.82 -21.23
C ASN A 306 1.66 5.65 -19.89
N TYR A 307 2.61 4.74 -19.75
CA TYR A 307 3.13 4.35 -18.43
C TYR A 307 3.78 5.51 -17.66
N GLY A 308 4.87 6.06 -18.18
CA GLY A 308 5.61 7.12 -17.48
C GLY A 308 6.64 7.83 -18.35
N VAL A 309 7.18 8.91 -17.82
CA VAL A 309 8.24 9.72 -18.40
C VAL A 309 9.41 9.73 -17.41
N TRP A 310 10.64 9.64 -17.89
CA TRP A 310 11.82 9.75 -17.03
C TRP A 310 11.92 11.16 -16.43
N GLY A 311 11.88 11.24 -15.10
CA GLY A 311 12.02 12.47 -14.34
C GLY A 311 13.43 13.07 -14.38
N THR A 312 13.58 14.23 -13.75
CA THR A 312 14.83 14.99 -13.68
C THR A 312 15.86 14.27 -12.81
N HIS A 313 17.06 14.08 -13.34
CA HIS A 313 18.12 13.34 -12.64
C HIS A 313 18.68 14.11 -11.44
N PRO A 314 18.92 13.45 -10.30
CA PRO A 314 19.93 13.90 -9.37
C PRO A 314 21.31 13.82 -10.06
N ILE A 315 22.07 14.90 -9.96
CA ILE A 315 23.41 15.04 -10.57
C ILE A 315 24.28 13.82 -10.24
N GLY A 316 24.74 13.09 -11.26
CA GLY A 316 25.78 12.05 -11.11
C GLY A 316 25.35 10.58 -11.18
N SER A 317 24.10 10.26 -11.51
CA SER A 317 23.67 8.86 -11.69
C SER A 317 23.81 8.38 -13.15
N TYR A 318 24.20 7.11 -13.33
CA TYR A 318 24.49 6.35 -14.56
C TYR A 318 23.60 6.67 -15.78
N PRO A 319 24.05 6.39 -17.03
CA PRO A 319 23.32 6.71 -18.25
C PRO A 319 21.98 5.98 -18.29
N THR A 320 20.95 6.68 -17.87
CA THR A 320 19.55 6.30 -18.00
C THR A 320 18.99 7.00 -19.23
N PRO A 321 17.87 6.50 -19.79
CA PRO A 321 17.29 7.11 -20.98
C PRO A 321 17.01 8.59 -20.76
N LYS A 322 17.15 9.37 -21.84
CA LYS A 322 17.13 10.85 -21.85
C LYS A 322 15.98 11.39 -20.99
N GLN A 323 16.26 12.32 -20.09
CA GLN A 323 15.23 13.03 -19.31
C GLN A 323 14.09 13.50 -20.20
N GLY A 324 12.84 13.39 -19.71
CA GLY A 324 11.65 13.77 -20.47
C GLY A 324 11.25 12.76 -21.56
N SER A 325 12.03 11.70 -21.79
CA SER A 325 11.62 10.61 -22.67
C SER A 325 10.69 9.62 -21.98
N ARG A 326 9.80 9.01 -22.76
CA ARG A 326 8.89 7.96 -22.27
C ARG A 326 9.69 6.73 -21.82
N VAL A 327 9.23 6.09 -20.74
CA VAL A 327 9.69 4.76 -20.37
C VAL A 327 9.25 3.79 -21.47
N LYS A 328 10.21 3.08 -22.07
CA LYS A 328 9.94 2.12 -23.15
C LYS A 328 10.21 0.68 -22.71
N LEU A 329 9.40 -0.22 -23.23
CA LEU A 329 9.43 -1.65 -23.04
C LEU A 329 9.33 -2.32 -24.42
N SER A 330 10.12 -3.36 -24.65
CA SER A 330 9.98 -4.20 -25.86
C SER A 330 9.11 -5.41 -25.56
N LYS A 331 8.55 -6.02 -26.61
CA LYS A 331 7.76 -7.26 -26.52
C LYS A 331 8.54 -8.38 -25.82
N ASP A 332 9.80 -8.57 -26.21
CA ASP A 332 10.63 -9.64 -25.66
C ASP A 332 10.96 -9.40 -24.19
N ARG A 333 11.22 -8.13 -23.82
CA ARG A 333 11.44 -7.75 -22.42
C ARG A 333 10.15 -7.90 -21.59
N LEU A 334 9.00 -7.54 -22.13
CA LEU A 334 7.69 -7.74 -21.49
C LEU A 334 7.49 -9.23 -21.20
N ARG A 335 7.66 -10.10 -22.21
CA ARG A 335 7.51 -11.55 -22.06
C ARG A 335 8.48 -12.11 -21.03
N ALA A 336 9.75 -11.73 -21.10
CA ALA A 336 10.77 -12.24 -20.18
C ALA A 336 10.54 -11.77 -18.73
N GLN A 337 10.12 -10.52 -18.51
CA GLN A 337 10.02 -9.93 -17.17
C GLN A 337 8.66 -10.16 -16.51
N TYR A 338 7.57 -10.23 -17.28
CA TYR A 338 6.21 -10.27 -16.73
C TYR A 338 5.48 -11.58 -16.98
N LEU A 339 6.02 -12.47 -17.82
CA LEU A 339 5.49 -13.80 -18.11
C LEU A 339 6.57 -14.90 -17.99
N PRO A 340 7.29 -14.98 -16.85
CA PRO A 340 8.33 -15.97 -16.64
C PRO A 340 7.84 -17.40 -16.93
N GLU A 341 8.75 -18.25 -17.38
CA GLU A 341 8.46 -19.66 -17.62
C GLU A 341 8.16 -20.38 -16.31
N ASN A 342 7.26 -21.36 -16.35
CA ASN A 342 6.88 -22.21 -15.22
C ASN A 342 6.23 -21.48 -14.03
N VAL A 343 5.76 -20.25 -14.23
CA VAL A 343 4.98 -19.49 -13.25
C VAL A 343 3.53 -19.40 -13.73
N ASP A 344 2.58 -19.52 -12.80
CA ASP A 344 1.15 -19.32 -13.09
C ASP A 344 0.90 -17.83 -13.33
N CYS A 345 0.90 -17.42 -14.60
CA CYS A 345 0.65 -16.03 -14.97
C CYS A 345 -0.67 -15.88 -15.74
N SER A 346 -1.31 -14.74 -15.52
CA SER A 346 -2.57 -14.34 -16.13
C SER A 346 -2.48 -12.94 -16.70
N TYR A 347 -3.20 -12.70 -17.79
CA TYR A 347 -3.34 -11.41 -18.45
C TYR A 347 -4.81 -11.05 -18.52
N VAL A 348 -5.18 -9.86 -18.04
CA VAL A 348 -6.53 -9.32 -18.23
C VAL A 348 -6.43 -8.03 -19.03
N LYS A 349 -7.30 -7.86 -20.01
CA LYS A 349 -7.41 -6.63 -20.77
C LYS A 349 -8.82 -6.08 -20.75
N VAL A 350 -8.93 -4.76 -20.85
CA VAL A 350 -10.21 -4.06 -21.05
C VAL A 350 -10.18 -3.30 -22.36
N THR A 351 -11.23 -3.50 -23.17
CA THR A 351 -11.45 -2.73 -24.39
C THR A 351 -12.70 -1.86 -24.25
N ILE A 352 -12.61 -0.63 -24.76
CA ILE A 352 -13.73 0.32 -24.85
C ILE A 352 -13.89 0.67 -26.32
N GLN A 353 -15.07 0.40 -26.89
CA GLN A 353 -15.33 0.59 -28.33
C GLN A 353 -14.28 -0.10 -29.23
N GLY A 354 -13.82 -1.29 -28.82
CA GLY A 354 -12.83 -2.08 -29.55
C GLY A 354 -11.38 -1.59 -29.44
N ARG A 355 -11.11 -0.53 -28.67
CA ARG A 355 -9.74 -0.06 -28.39
C ARG A 355 -9.28 -0.52 -27.01
N LEU A 356 -8.01 -0.94 -26.90
CA LEU A 356 -7.41 -1.31 -25.63
C LEU A 356 -7.31 -0.09 -24.71
N ALA A 357 -8.11 -0.09 -23.63
CA ALA A 357 -8.18 1.01 -22.67
C ALA A 357 -7.32 0.74 -21.42
N GLY A 358 -7.02 -0.52 -21.14
CA GLY A 358 -6.15 -0.91 -20.03
C GLY A 358 -5.83 -2.39 -20.04
N ASN A 359 -4.76 -2.77 -19.35
CA ASN A 359 -4.38 -4.16 -19.18
C ASN A 359 -3.64 -4.39 -17.86
N VAL A 360 -3.64 -5.65 -17.42
CA VAL A 360 -2.90 -6.09 -16.24
C VAL A 360 -2.28 -7.46 -16.49
N PHE A 361 -1.02 -7.61 -16.10
CA PHE A 361 -0.34 -8.90 -15.98
C PHE A 361 -0.19 -9.25 -14.50
N ALA A 362 -0.43 -10.51 -14.17
CA ALA A 362 -0.18 -11.03 -12.84
C ALA A 362 0.50 -12.38 -12.90
N CYS A 363 1.32 -12.68 -11.89
CA CYS A 363 1.93 -13.97 -11.71
C CYS A 363 1.72 -14.46 -10.27
N ARG A 364 1.59 -15.78 -10.12
CA ARG A 364 1.32 -16.45 -8.86
C ARG A 364 2.40 -17.43 -8.51
N TRP A 365 2.75 -17.47 -7.23
CA TRP A 365 3.61 -18.49 -6.66
C TRP A 365 3.17 -18.85 -5.25
N LYS A 366 3.69 -19.98 -4.77
CA LYS A 366 3.51 -20.41 -3.39
C LYS A 366 4.66 -19.90 -2.56
N PHE A 367 4.35 -19.24 -1.45
CA PHE A 367 5.30 -18.90 -0.40
C PHE A 367 4.80 -19.52 0.90
N GLU A 368 5.57 -20.48 1.43
CA GLU A 368 5.12 -21.37 2.51
C GLU A 368 3.77 -22.03 2.17
N ASN A 369 2.75 -21.84 3.01
CA ASN A 369 1.39 -22.35 2.81
C ASN A 369 0.44 -21.29 2.20
N LYS A 370 0.98 -20.20 1.65
CA LYS A 370 0.22 -19.08 1.09
C LYS A 370 0.44 -18.97 -0.43
N ILE A 371 -0.62 -18.61 -1.15
CA ILE A 371 -0.57 -18.21 -2.56
C ILE A 371 -0.40 -16.69 -2.63
N VAL A 372 0.64 -16.24 -3.32
CA VAL A 372 0.92 -14.84 -3.59
C VAL A 372 0.53 -14.54 -5.04
N CYS A 373 -0.39 -13.61 -5.24
CA CYS A 373 -0.70 -13.02 -6.54
C CYS A 373 -0.05 -11.65 -6.67
N TRP A 374 0.82 -11.53 -7.66
CA TRP A 374 1.62 -10.35 -7.90
C TRP A 374 1.27 -9.73 -9.22
N ILE A 375 0.84 -8.48 -9.20
CA ILE A 375 0.59 -7.72 -10.41
C ILE A 375 1.92 -7.20 -10.93
N THR A 376 2.43 -7.79 -11.99
CA THR A 376 3.74 -7.47 -12.58
C THR A 376 3.69 -6.22 -13.44
N GLN A 377 2.54 -5.89 -14.01
CA GLN A 377 2.33 -4.65 -14.76
C GLN A 377 0.84 -4.31 -14.79
N LEU A 378 0.51 -3.04 -14.57
CA LEU A 378 -0.82 -2.47 -14.72
C LEU A 378 -0.70 -1.17 -15.52
N VAL A 379 -1.41 -1.07 -16.63
CA VAL A 379 -1.45 0.17 -17.42
C VAL A 379 -2.90 0.50 -17.76
N VAL A 380 -3.26 1.76 -17.52
CA VAL A 380 -4.51 2.34 -18.00
C VAL A 380 -4.16 3.52 -18.90
N HIS A 381 -4.79 3.54 -20.07
CA HIS A 381 -4.65 4.63 -21.04
C HIS A 381 -5.06 5.96 -20.40
N GLY A 382 -4.32 7.03 -20.66
CA GLY A 382 -4.47 8.36 -20.03
C GLY A 382 -5.92 8.85 -20.02
N ASP A 383 -6.55 8.84 -21.20
CA ASP A 383 -7.94 9.28 -21.39
C ASP A 383 -9.00 8.52 -20.57
N TYR A 384 -8.65 7.36 -20.01
CA TYR A 384 -9.57 6.51 -19.24
C TYR A 384 -9.14 6.32 -17.78
N ARG A 385 -8.11 7.05 -17.31
CA ARG A 385 -7.73 7.08 -15.90
C ARG A 385 -8.85 7.68 -15.05
N GLU A 386 -8.84 7.34 -13.76
CA GLU A 386 -9.82 7.83 -12.77
C GLU A 386 -11.28 7.40 -13.04
N ARG A 387 -11.49 6.43 -13.94
CA ARG A 387 -12.81 5.84 -14.25
C ARG A 387 -13.00 4.43 -13.66
N GLY A 388 -12.20 4.06 -12.66
CA GLY A 388 -12.27 2.75 -12.02
C GLY A 388 -11.79 1.55 -12.86
N LEU A 389 -11.19 1.78 -14.04
CA LEU A 389 -10.69 0.69 -14.91
C LEU A 389 -9.58 -0.13 -14.24
N ALA A 390 -8.64 0.55 -13.56
CA ALA A 390 -7.57 -0.10 -12.83
C ALA A 390 -8.13 -1.08 -11.77
N VAL A 391 -9.05 -0.61 -10.94
CA VAL A 391 -9.72 -1.42 -9.91
C VAL A 391 -10.46 -2.60 -10.53
N SER A 392 -11.16 -2.38 -11.65
CA SER A 392 -11.91 -3.44 -12.34
C SER A 392 -10.98 -4.52 -12.92
N LEU A 393 -9.86 -4.13 -13.52
CA LEU A 393 -8.81 -5.04 -13.98
C LEU A 393 -8.23 -5.87 -12.83
N LEU A 394 -7.95 -5.21 -11.70
CA LEU A 394 -7.44 -5.84 -10.49
C LEU A 394 -8.43 -6.85 -9.89
N ASN A 395 -9.73 -6.54 -9.91
CA ASN A 395 -10.77 -7.45 -9.47
C ASN A 395 -10.92 -8.67 -10.40
N CYS A 396 -10.77 -8.48 -11.72
CA CYS A 396 -10.84 -9.58 -12.68
C CYS A 396 -9.66 -10.55 -12.56
N VAL A 397 -8.48 -10.05 -12.19
CA VAL A 397 -7.29 -10.89 -12.07
C VAL A 397 -7.19 -11.59 -10.72
N ARG A 398 -7.80 -11.05 -9.66
CA ARG A 398 -7.77 -11.63 -8.31
C ARG A 398 -8.57 -12.92 -8.24
N ARG A 399 -8.04 -13.95 -7.56
CA ARG A 399 -8.73 -15.21 -7.24
C ARG A 399 -9.02 -15.29 -5.75
N ASP A 400 -10.04 -16.09 -5.38
CA ASP A 400 -10.45 -16.25 -3.98
C ASP A 400 -9.41 -16.99 -3.12
N ASP A 401 -8.56 -17.81 -3.75
CA ASP A 401 -7.46 -18.54 -3.11
C ASP A 401 -6.16 -17.73 -2.99
N ASP A 402 -6.11 -16.52 -3.52
CA ASP A 402 -4.97 -15.61 -3.36
C ASP A 402 -4.90 -15.11 -1.89
N ASN A 403 -3.96 -15.65 -1.12
CA ASN A 403 -3.77 -15.25 0.29
C ASN A 403 -3.08 -13.89 0.43
N ILE A 404 -2.21 -13.56 -0.53
CA ILE A 404 -1.42 -12.33 -0.59
C ILE A 404 -1.62 -11.74 -1.99
N TYR A 405 -1.94 -10.45 -2.07
CA TYR A 405 -2.27 -9.77 -3.33
C TYR A 405 -1.67 -8.36 -3.35
N GLY A 406 -0.92 -7.99 -4.39
CA GLY A 406 -0.35 -6.65 -4.48
C GLY A 406 0.31 -6.29 -5.81
N LEU A 407 0.55 -4.99 -6.00
CA LEU A 407 1.25 -4.43 -7.14
C LEU A 407 2.78 -4.52 -6.98
N MET A 408 3.48 -4.90 -8.04
CA MET A 408 4.93 -4.74 -8.15
C MET A 408 5.24 -3.24 -8.34
N SER A 409 5.92 -2.61 -7.39
CA SER A 409 6.44 -1.24 -7.55
C SER A 409 7.96 -1.23 -7.45
#